data_AF-A0A2V6ITT8-F1
#
_entry.id   AF-A0A2V6ITT8-F1
#
_cell.length_a   1.000
_cell.length_b   1.000
_cell.length_c   1.000
_cell.angle_alpha   90.00
_cell.angle_beta   90.00
_cell.angle_gamma   90.00
#
_symmetry.space_group_name_H-M   'P 1'
#
loop_
_entity.id
_entity.type
_entity.pdbx_description
1 polymer ?
#
loop_
_entity_poly.entity_id
_entity_poly.type
_entity_poly.pdbx_seq_one_letter_code
_entity_poly.pdbx_strand_id
1 'polypeptide(L)'
;HFNATDRDPIASGFEIYSLTPRGAPSTYEDWLTQMSINIQNGTEADAASVELSSCIYHSLIGHIGEFDRGIKRARFAVLRLTKIPAVLVEGGFLTERGESRLIAKPEWRKRLADAICTGIDNFRTLAENKKRPFVVADYRREKSGGAAPEKESVVNPAAPPTLSLDMLYSEAPREDFVPIQTPTPSPIGTAPAEP
;
A
#
# COMPACT_ATOMS: atom_id res chain seq x y z
N HIS A 1 -1.11 -4.42 0.08
CA HIS A 1 -1.82 -5.09 1.17
C HIS A 1 -3.32 -5.07 0.88
N PHE A 2 -4.09 -5.88 1.60
CA PHE A 2 -5.55 -5.75 1.66
C PHE A 2 -5.98 -5.76 3.11
N ASN A 3 -6.93 -4.90 3.45
CA ASN A 3 -7.47 -4.72 4.78
C ASN A 3 -8.37 -5.88 5.20
N ALA A 4 -8.66 -5.94 6.49
CA ALA A 4 -9.63 -6.84 7.11
C ALA A 4 -10.30 -6.11 8.28
N THR A 5 -11.57 -6.39 8.53
CA THR A 5 -12.32 -5.87 9.67
C THR A 5 -13.37 -6.86 10.15
N ASP A 6 -13.55 -6.93 11.47
CA ASP A 6 -14.59 -7.73 12.13
C ASP A 6 -15.78 -6.88 12.61
N ARG A 7 -15.69 -5.55 12.44
CA ARG A 7 -16.62 -4.59 13.06
C ARG A 7 -17.50 -3.85 12.05
N ASP A 8 -17.08 -3.80 10.80
CA ASP A 8 -17.75 -3.04 9.74
C ASP A 8 -18.05 -3.98 8.55
N PRO A 9 -19.28 -4.52 8.47
CA PRO A 9 -19.68 -5.45 7.42
C PRO A 9 -19.98 -4.75 6.08
N ILE A 10 -19.68 -3.45 5.96
CA ILE A 10 -19.78 -2.69 4.70
C ILE A 10 -18.48 -1.96 4.39
N ALA A 11 -17.38 -2.30 5.07
CA ALA A 11 -16.08 -1.70 4.83
C ALA A 11 -15.62 -1.96 3.39
N SER A 12 -15.34 -0.86 2.70
CA SER A 12 -14.89 -0.89 1.31
C SER A 12 -13.90 0.24 1.05
N GLY A 13 -13.21 0.13 -0.09
CA GLY A 13 -12.32 1.16 -0.59
C GLY A 13 -10.86 0.96 -0.24
N PHE A 14 -10.04 1.79 -0.86
CA PHE A 14 -8.59 1.76 -0.70
C PHE A 14 -8.11 2.87 0.23
N GLU A 15 -6.96 2.65 0.87
CA GLU A 15 -6.23 3.64 1.65
C GLU A 15 -4.74 3.49 1.43
N ILE A 16 -4.01 4.59 1.68
CA ILE A 16 -2.55 4.61 1.56
C ILE A 16 -2.00 5.10 2.89
N TYR A 17 -1.03 4.40 3.45
CA TYR A 17 -0.30 4.83 4.63
C TYR A 17 1.06 5.40 4.26
N SER A 18 1.35 6.59 4.79
CA SER A 18 2.70 7.17 4.85
C SER A 18 3.17 7.23 6.30
N LEU A 19 4.47 7.41 6.52
CA LEU A 19 5.02 7.49 7.87
C LEU A 19 4.45 8.69 8.63
N THR A 20 4.00 8.48 9.87
CA THR A 20 3.60 9.59 10.73
C THR A 20 4.80 10.49 11.06
N PRO A 21 4.78 11.79 10.73
CA PRO A 21 5.85 12.71 11.11
C PRO A 21 6.09 12.73 12.62
N ARG A 22 7.31 13.07 13.02
CA ARG A 22 7.65 13.24 14.43
C ARG A 22 6.76 14.30 15.08
N GLY A 23 6.27 14.01 16.29
CA GLY A 23 5.40 14.92 17.06
C GLY A 23 3.93 14.90 16.65
N ALA A 24 3.56 14.25 15.53
CA ALA A 24 2.17 14.12 15.12
C ALA A 24 1.54 12.80 15.61
N PRO A 25 0.24 12.77 15.93
CA PRO A 25 -0.49 11.52 16.12
C PRO A 25 -0.68 10.79 14.78
N SER A 26 -0.71 9.45 14.81
CA SER A 26 -1.11 8.64 13.66
C SER A 26 -2.62 8.76 13.43
N THR A 27 -3.12 8.43 12.23
CA THR A 27 -4.51 8.75 11.86
C THR A 27 -5.58 8.09 12.75
N TYR A 28 -5.29 6.92 13.32
CA TYR A 28 -6.21 6.22 14.23
C TYR A 28 -5.80 6.36 15.70
N GLU A 29 -4.90 7.30 16.03
CA GLU A 29 -4.54 7.64 17.41
C GLU A 29 -5.24 8.94 17.81
N ASP A 30 -6.12 8.89 18.81
CA ASP A 30 -6.84 10.07 19.30
C ASP A 30 -5.98 10.99 20.18
N TRP A 31 -4.79 10.54 20.60
CA TRP A 31 -3.94 11.23 21.57
C TRP A 31 -2.45 11.11 21.23
N LEU A 32 -1.65 12.03 21.77
CA LEU A 32 -0.20 11.99 21.65
C LEU A 32 0.36 10.84 22.50
N THR A 33 0.76 9.75 21.85
CA THR A 33 1.39 8.61 22.51
C THR A 33 2.87 8.87 22.77
N GLN A 34 3.52 8.09 23.64
CA GLN A 34 4.98 8.11 23.79
C GLN A 34 5.69 7.87 22.44
N MET A 35 5.04 7.13 21.53
CA MET A 35 5.51 6.90 20.17
C MET A 35 5.48 8.17 19.31
N SER A 36 4.58 9.13 19.59
CA SER A 36 4.54 10.45 18.94
C SER A 36 5.72 11.33 19.31
N ILE A 37 6.25 11.18 20.53
CA ILE A 37 7.29 12.06 21.08
C ILE A 37 8.70 11.47 20.86
N ASN A 38 8.85 10.14 20.82
CA ASN A 38 10.14 9.54 21.10
C ASN A 38 10.60 8.37 20.20
N ILE A 39 10.25 8.34 18.91
CA ILE A 39 10.62 7.18 18.09
C ILE A 39 11.90 7.32 17.28
N GLN A 40 12.05 8.25 16.33
CA GLN A 40 13.30 8.51 15.59
C GLN A 40 13.22 9.91 14.96
N ASN A 41 14.37 10.48 14.56
CA ASN A 41 14.35 11.65 13.71
C ASN A 41 13.63 11.31 12.40
N GLY A 42 12.79 12.22 11.91
CA GLY A 42 12.24 12.10 10.57
C GLY A 42 13.39 11.94 9.58
N THR A 43 13.23 11.06 8.60
CA THR A 43 14.27 10.82 7.60
C THR A 43 14.12 11.83 6.46
N GLU A 44 15.18 12.07 5.69
CA GLU A 44 15.06 12.84 4.44
C GLU A 44 14.04 12.22 3.48
N ALA A 45 13.79 10.92 3.61
CA ALA A 45 12.80 10.19 2.82
C ALA A 45 11.35 10.50 3.24
N ASP A 46 11.09 11.17 4.37
CA ASP A 46 9.72 11.43 4.84
C ASP A 46 8.97 12.36 3.86
N ALA A 47 9.61 13.44 3.41
CA ALA A 47 9.03 14.37 2.45
C ALA A 47 8.72 13.66 1.12
N ALA A 48 9.68 12.88 0.63
CA ALA A 48 9.53 12.09 -0.58
C ALA A 48 8.47 10.98 -0.43
N SER A 49 8.28 10.42 0.77
CA SER A 49 7.21 9.44 1.06
C SER A 49 5.83 10.08 1.01
N VAL A 50 5.71 11.33 1.44
CA VAL A 50 4.46 12.11 1.30
C VAL A 50 4.19 12.39 -0.18
N GLU A 51 5.18 12.83 -0.95
CA GLU A 51 5.06 13.05 -2.39
C GLU A 51 4.67 11.77 -3.14
N LEU A 52 5.32 10.65 -2.84
CA LEU A 52 5.01 9.33 -3.38
C LEU A 52 3.56 8.93 -3.06
N SER A 53 3.12 9.11 -1.80
CA SER A 53 1.75 8.81 -1.40
C SER A 53 0.72 9.64 -2.16
N SER A 54 1.01 10.93 -2.42
CA SER A 54 0.13 11.82 -3.18
C SER A 54 0.05 11.46 -4.66
N CYS A 55 1.17 11.08 -5.29
CA CYS A 55 1.18 10.65 -6.69
C CYS A 55 0.37 9.36 -6.88
N ILE A 56 0.57 8.37 -6.01
CA ILE A 56 -0.20 7.11 -6.03
C ILE A 56 -1.68 7.38 -5.76
N TYR A 57 -2.00 8.19 -4.74
CA TYR A 57 -3.37 8.57 -4.41
C TYR A 57 -4.13 9.15 -5.61
N HIS A 58 -3.53 10.14 -6.29
CA HIS A 58 -4.17 10.77 -7.44
C HIS A 58 -4.39 9.80 -8.60
N SER A 59 -3.45 8.89 -8.83
CA SER A 59 -3.58 7.85 -9.85
C SER A 59 -4.69 6.85 -9.50
N LEU A 60 -4.75 6.36 -8.25
CA LEU A 60 -5.79 5.44 -7.81
C LEU A 60 -7.19 6.02 -8.02
N ILE A 61 -7.44 7.27 -7.63
CA ILE A 61 -8.75 7.92 -7.85
C ILE A 61 -9.06 8.12 -9.33
N GLY A 62 -8.03 8.33 -10.17
CA GLY A 62 -8.19 8.48 -11.61
C GLY A 62 -8.66 7.19 -12.29
N HIS A 63 -8.15 6.04 -11.84
CA HIS A 63 -8.31 4.75 -12.52
C HIS A 63 -9.29 3.79 -11.85
N ILE A 64 -9.45 3.89 -10.54
CA ILE A 64 -10.23 2.94 -9.74
C ILE A 64 -11.50 3.64 -9.23
N GLY A 65 -12.64 3.01 -9.43
CA GLY A 65 -13.94 3.51 -9.00
C GLY A 65 -14.35 3.09 -7.59
N GLU A 66 -13.42 2.57 -6.78
CA GLU A 66 -13.70 2.16 -5.41
C GLU A 66 -13.74 3.37 -4.46
N PHE A 67 -14.29 3.15 -3.26
CA PHE A 67 -14.40 4.18 -2.24
C PHE A 67 -13.01 4.72 -1.83
N ASP A 68 -12.88 6.05 -1.80
CA ASP A 68 -11.67 6.72 -1.38
C ASP A 68 -11.65 6.91 0.13
N ARG A 69 -10.74 6.22 0.82
CA ARG A 69 -10.53 6.39 2.28
C ARG A 69 -9.41 7.37 2.59
N GLY A 70 -8.66 7.83 1.60
CA GLY A 70 -7.62 8.84 1.71
C GLY A 70 -6.25 8.32 2.11
N ILE A 71 -5.32 9.28 2.23
CA ILE A 71 -3.98 9.04 2.78
C ILE A 71 -4.04 9.10 4.30
N LYS A 72 -3.49 8.07 4.94
CA LYS A 72 -3.38 7.84 6.38
C LYS A 72 -1.92 7.93 6.81
N ARG A 73 -1.72 8.11 8.11
CA ARG A 73 -0.42 8.14 8.76
C ARG A 73 -0.33 7.01 9.77
N ALA A 74 0.73 6.23 9.70
CA ALA A 74 1.01 5.17 10.66
C ALA A 74 2.52 4.99 10.90
N ARG A 75 2.86 4.35 12.02
CA ARG A 75 4.25 4.03 12.42
C ARG A 75 4.62 2.57 12.19
N PHE A 76 4.10 1.97 11.11
CA PHE A 76 4.41 0.59 10.74
C PHE A 76 5.92 0.39 10.57
N ALA A 77 6.44 -0.76 11.01
CA ALA A 77 7.87 -1.05 10.95
C ALA A 77 8.43 -0.94 9.51
N VAL A 78 7.66 -1.38 8.51
CA VAL A 78 8.03 -1.29 7.09
C VAL A 78 8.17 0.14 6.57
N LEU A 79 7.42 1.10 7.14
CA LEU A 79 7.51 2.53 6.80
C LEU A 79 8.57 3.24 7.64
N ARG A 80 8.82 2.77 8.87
CA ARG A 80 9.71 3.43 9.83
C ARG A 80 11.17 3.01 9.70
N LEU A 81 11.43 1.77 9.31
CA LEU A 81 12.79 1.20 9.28
C LEU A 81 13.42 1.26 7.87
N THR A 82 12.68 1.74 6.88
CA THR A 82 13.18 1.99 5.53
C THR A 82 14.04 3.25 5.47
N LYS A 83 15.03 3.26 4.57
CA LYS A 83 15.92 4.41 4.29
C LYS A 83 15.60 5.11 2.98
N ILE A 84 14.61 4.61 2.24
CA ILE A 84 14.13 5.15 0.96
C ILE A 84 12.65 5.52 1.07
N PRO A 85 12.11 6.36 0.17
CA PRO A 85 10.70 6.72 0.20
C PRO A 85 9.80 5.48 0.19
N ALA A 86 8.80 5.43 1.07
CA ALA A 86 7.97 4.26 1.27
C ALA A 86 6.52 4.61 1.57
N VAL A 87 5.62 3.80 1.05
CA VAL A 87 4.18 3.84 1.33
C VAL A 87 3.65 2.42 1.45
N LEU A 88 2.54 2.25 2.16
CA LEU A 88 1.79 1.00 2.21
C LEU A 88 0.41 1.25 1.62
N VAL A 89 0.07 0.50 0.57
CA VAL A 89 -1.25 0.58 -0.08
C VAL A 89 -2.13 -0.57 0.40
N GLU A 90 -3.31 -0.24 0.90
CA GLU A 90 -4.40 -1.16 1.17
C GLU A 90 -5.43 -1.04 0.04
N GLY A 91 -5.55 -2.07 -0.79
CA GLY A 91 -6.34 -2.00 -2.02
C GLY A 91 -7.85 -2.27 -1.86
N GLY A 92 -8.31 -2.62 -0.66
CA GLY A 92 -9.67 -3.08 -0.37
C GLY A 92 -9.71 -4.04 0.82
N PHE A 93 -10.89 -4.56 1.17
CA PHE A 93 -11.15 -5.41 2.33
C PHE A 93 -11.40 -6.87 1.94
N LEU A 94 -10.56 -7.80 2.42
CA LEU A 94 -10.74 -9.24 2.17
C LEU A 94 -11.85 -9.86 3.02
N THR A 95 -12.22 -9.24 4.15
CA THR A 95 -13.33 -9.71 4.99
C THR A 95 -14.69 -9.39 4.39
N GLU A 96 -14.77 -8.43 3.46
CA GLU A 96 -16.01 -8.04 2.82
C GLU A 96 -16.30 -8.92 1.59
N ARG A 97 -17.51 -9.48 1.51
CA ARG A 97 -17.90 -10.40 0.42
C ARG A 97 -17.90 -9.71 -0.94
N GLY A 98 -18.32 -8.45 -1.00
CA GLY A 98 -18.29 -7.66 -2.23
C GLY A 98 -16.87 -7.44 -2.73
N GLU A 99 -16.01 -6.92 -1.85
CA GLU A 99 -14.63 -6.56 -2.20
C GLU A 99 -13.75 -7.79 -2.42
N SER A 100 -13.85 -8.83 -1.60
CA SER A 100 -13.08 -10.08 -1.80
C SER A 100 -13.34 -10.73 -3.15
N ARG A 101 -14.60 -10.76 -3.62
CA ARG A 101 -14.95 -11.25 -4.97
C ARG A 101 -14.37 -10.38 -6.06
N LEU A 102 -14.28 -9.07 -5.84
CA LEU A 102 -13.69 -8.14 -6.79
C LEU A 102 -12.16 -8.31 -6.83
N ILE A 103 -11.51 -8.37 -5.67
CA ILE A 103 -10.07 -8.62 -5.49
C ILE A 103 -9.66 -9.96 -6.10
N ALA A 104 -10.52 -10.98 -6.04
CA ALA A 104 -10.28 -12.29 -6.65
C ALA A 104 -10.18 -12.23 -8.19
N LYS A 105 -10.73 -11.19 -8.85
CA LYS A 105 -10.68 -11.05 -10.31
C LYS A 105 -9.29 -10.60 -10.78
N PRO A 106 -8.63 -11.33 -11.69
CA PRO A 106 -7.32 -10.94 -12.24
C PRO A 106 -7.32 -9.55 -12.88
N GLU A 107 -8.39 -9.19 -13.58
CA GLU A 107 -8.52 -7.91 -14.29
C GLU A 107 -8.58 -6.74 -13.31
N TRP A 108 -9.23 -6.94 -12.16
CA TRP A 108 -9.26 -5.91 -11.13
C TRP A 108 -7.88 -5.72 -10.50
N ARG A 109 -7.18 -6.80 -10.16
CA ARG A 109 -5.80 -6.70 -9.63
C ARG A 109 -4.85 -6.06 -10.63
N LYS A 110 -5.03 -6.34 -11.93
CA LYS A 110 -4.27 -5.69 -12.99
C LYS A 110 -4.52 -4.18 -13.00
N ARG A 111 -5.77 -3.72 -12.98
CA ARG A 111 -6.09 -2.28 -12.91
C ARG A 111 -5.50 -1.61 -11.67
N LEU A 112 -5.57 -2.26 -10.52
CA LEU A 112 -4.95 -1.76 -9.29
C LEU A 112 -3.43 -1.63 -9.45
N ALA A 113 -2.76 -2.65 -9.99
CA ALA A 113 -1.33 -2.63 -10.23
C ALA A 113 -0.93 -1.54 -11.24
N ASP A 114 -1.65 -1.43 -12.37
CA ASP A 114 -1.40 -0.41 -13.40
C ASP A 114 -1.52 1.01 -12.82
N ALA A 115 -2.50 1.26 -11.95
CA ALA A 115 -2.69 2.54 -11.29
C ALA A 115 -1.56 2.84 -10.28
N ILE A 116 -1.11 1.84 -9.52
CA ILE A 116 0.05 2.01 -8.61
C ILE A 116 1.31 2.33 -9.42
N CYS A 117 1.57 1.58 -10.50
CA CYS A 117 2.71 1.82 -11.40
C CYS A 117 2.69 3.25 -11.96
N THR A 118 1.53 3.70 -12.46
CA THR A 118 1.34 5.06 -12.98
C THR A 118 1.63 6.11 -11.91
N GLY A 119 1.19 5.88 -10.67
CA GLY A 119 1.53 6.74 -9.53
C GLY A 119 3.03 6.82 -9.23
N ILE A 120 3.73 5.69 -9.30
CA ILE A 120 5.19 5.62 -9.10
C ILE A 120 5.94 6.35 -10.23
N ASP A 121 5.51 6.20 -11.48
CA ASP A 121 6.11 6.89 -12.63
C ASP A 121 5.92 8.42 -12.55
N ASN A 122 4.76 8.87 -12.06
CA ASN A 122 4.52 10.27 -11.77
C ASN A 122 5.44 10.80 -10.67
N PHE A 123 5.63 10.04 -9.59
CA PHE A 123 6.57 10.39 -8.53
C PHE A 123 8.01 10.47 -9.05
N ARG A 124 8.44 9.49 -9.87
CA ARG A 124 9.74 9.51 -10.53
C ARG A 124 9.92 10.76 -11.38
N THR A 125 8.93 11.10 -12.20
CA THR A 125 8.96 12.29 -13.07
C THR A 125 9.02 13.59 -12.26
N LEU A 126 8.28 13.66 -11.15
CA LEU A 126 8.36 14.77 -10.21
C LEU A 126 9.77 14.88 -9.59
N ALA A 127 10.35 13.76 -9.14
CA ALA A 127 11.66 13.74 -8.52
C ALA A 127 12.77 14.18 -9.48
N GLU A 128 12.78 13.64 -10.71
CA GLU A 128 13.79 13.87 -11.75
C GLU A 128 13.63 15.23 -12.43
N ASN A 129 12.41 15.58 -12.86
CA ASN A 129 12.19 16.71 -13.76
C ASN A 129 11.49 17.91 -13.10
N LYS A 130 11.14 17.81 -11.80
CA LYS A 130 10.37 18.83 -11.05
C LYS A 130 9.08 19.25 -11.74
N LYS A 131 8.53 18.39 -12.61
CA LYS A 131 7.25 18.62 -13.27
C LYS A 131 6.13 18.41 -12.26
N ARG A 132 5.07 19.22 -12.37
CA ARG A 132 3.87 19.03 -11.54
C ARG A 132 3.33 17.61 -11.75
N PRO A 133 3.01 16.86 -10.68
CA PRO A 133 2.41 15.55 -10.83
C PRO A 133 0.97 15.70 -11.35
N PHE A 134 0.45 14.63 -11.96
CA PHE A 134 -0.95 14.55 -12.31
C PHE A 134 -1.80 14.54 -11.04
N VAL A 135 -2.79 15.44 -10.99
CA VAL A 135 -3.79 15.44 -9.92
C VAL A 135 -5.09 14.82 -10.40
N VAL A 136 -6.02 14.52 -9.48
CA VAL A 136 -7.33 13.93 -9.82
C VAL A 136 -8.04 14.67 -10.96
N ALA A 137 -7.94 16.00 -11.00
CA ALA A 137 -8.55 16.80 -12.05
C ALA A 137 -7.96 16.54 -13.45
N ASP A 138 -6.65 16.24 -13.55
CA ASP A 138 -6.01 15.88 -14.81
C ASP A 138 -6.56 14.52 -15.30
N TYR A 139 -6.59 13.50 -14.45
CA TYR A 139 -7.12 12.18 -14.80
C TYR A 139 -8.60 12.21 -15.22
N ARG A 140 -9.42 13.01 -14.54
CA ARG A 140 -10.85 13.18 -14.90
C ARG A 140 -11.01 13.81 -16.28
N ARG A 141 -10.15 14.78 -16.63
CA ARG A 141 -10.15 15.42 -17.96
C ARG A 141 -9.81 14.43 -19.06
N GLU A 142 -8.75 13.64 -18.88
CA GLU A 142 -8.36 12.60 -19.86
C GLU A 142 -9.49 11.60 -20.09
N LYS A 143 -10.15 11.15 -19.01
CA LYS A 143 -11.29 10.24 -19.10
C LYS A 143 -12.49 10.85 -19.85
N SER A 144 -12.74 12.15 -19.67
CA SER A 144 -13.82 12.87 -20.39
C SER A 144 -13.49 13.18 -21.86
N GLY A 145 -12.20 13.29 -22.22
CA GLY A 145 -11.75 13.58 -23.58
C GLY A 145 -11.64 12.34 -24.50
N GLY A 146 -11.72 11.13 -23.94
CA GLY A 146 -11.57 9.86 -24.65
C GLY A 146 -12.87 9.10 -24.96
N ALA A 147 -14.04 9.70 -24.77
CA ALA A 147 -15.32 9.00 -24.97
C ALA A 147 -15.76 8.94 -26.45
N ALA A 148 -15.09 8.10 -27.25
CA ALA A 148 -15.67 7.44 -28.42
C ALA A 148 -15.74 5.93 -28.12
N PRO A 149 -16.80 5.20 -28.54
CA PRO A 149 -16.98 3.81 -28.11
C PRO A 149 -15.99 2.92 -28.86
N GLU A 150 -14.94 2.47 -28.18
CA GLU A 150 -14.03 1.46 -28.73
C GLU A 150 -14.75 0.09 -28.77
N LYS A 151 -14.93 -0.41 -30.00
CA LYS A 151 -15.30 -1.80 -30.24
C LYS A 151 -14.18 -2.69 -29.71
N GLU A 152 -14.58 -3.64 -28.88
CA GLU A 152 -13.76 -4.76 -28.40
C GLU A 152 -12.99 -5.39 -29.57
N SER A 153 -11.68 -5.18 -29.60
CA SER A 153 -10.78 -5.96 -30.44
C SER A 153 -9.90 -6.80 -29.52
N VAL A 154 -10.15 -8.11 -29.57
CA VAL A 154 -9.36 -9.11 -28.87
C VAL A 154 -7.95 -9.08 -29.44
N VAL A 155 -7.00 -8.55 -28.67
CA VAL A 155 -5.57 -8.73 -28.89
C VAL A 155 -4.97 -9.22 -27.58
N ASN A 156 -4.52 -10.48 -27.57
CA ASN A 156 -3.69 -11.02 -26.50
C ASN A 156 -2.32 -10.33 -26.53
N PRO A 157 -1.86 -9.67 -25.45
CA PRO A 157 -0.46 -9.35 -25.31
C PRO A 157 0.26 -10.48 -24.58
N ALA A 158 1.38 -10.91 -25.15
CA ALA A 158 2.34 -11.81 -24.55
C ALA A 158 2.73 -11.38 -23.13
N ALA A 159 3.05 -12.36 -22.28
CA ALA A 159 3.41 -12.16 -20.88
C ALA A 159 4.51 -11.09 -20.70
N PRO A 160 4.41 -10.21 -19.69
CA PRO A 160 5.47 -9.25 -19.38
C PRO A 160 6.72 -9.98 -18.86
N PRO A 161 7.92 -9.39 -19.04
CA PRO A 161 9.15 -9.98 -18.52
C PRO A 161 9.06 -10.06 -16.98
N THR A 162 9.15 -11.28 -16.44
CA THR A 162 9.32 -11.50 -15.00
C THR A 162 10.69 -11.00 -14.58
N LEU A 163 10.73 -9.99 -13.71
CA LEU A 163 11.93 -9.68 -12.92
C LEU A 163 12.21 -10.91 -12.04
N SER A 164 13.24 -11.69 -12.39
CA SER A 164 13.65 -12.85 -11.60
C SER A 164 14.27 -12.38 -10.29
N LEU A 165 13.82 -13.01 -9.20
CA LEU A 165 14.34 -12.79 -7.84
C LEU A 165 15.85 -13.09 -7.73
N ASP A 166 16.37 -13.90 -8.68
CA ASP A 166 17.78 -14.29 -8.79
C ASP A 166 18.71 -13.11 -9.13
N MET A 167 18.20 -12.00 -9.66
CA MET A 167 19.01 -10.84 -10.03
C MET A 167 19.29 -9.90 -8.83
N LEU A 168 18.58 -10.07 -7.71
CA LEU A 168 18.72 -9.23 -6.50
C LEU A 168 19.61 -9.83 -5.42
N TYR A 169 20.12 -11.06 -5.61
CA TYR A 169 21.02 -11.72 -4.67
C TYR A 169 22.30 -12.19 -5.39
N SER A 170 23.22 -11.27 -5.65
CA SER A 170 24.61 -11.65 -5.86
C SER A 170 25.20 -12.09 -4.51
N GLU A 171 25.74 -13.30 -4.48
CA GLU A 171 26.19 -14.03 -3.29
C GLU A 171 27.08 -13.17 -2.36
N ALA A 172 26.60 -12.94 -1.13
CA ALA A 172 27.46 -12.64 0.01
C ALA A 172 27.91 -13.96 0.67
N PRO A 173 29.11 -14.02 1.28
CA PRO A 173 29.65 -15.26 1.83
C PRO A 173 28.74 -15.85 2.92
N ARG A 174 28.54 -17.17 2.89
CA ARG A 174 27.75 -17.92 3.87
C ARG A 174 28.44 -17.88 5.23
N GLU A 175 27.82 -17.21 6.20
CA GLU A 175 28.07 -17.43 7.63
C GLU A 175 27.18 -18.60 8.08
N ASP A 176 27.78 -19.58 8.77
CA ASP A 176 27.13 -20.81 9.20
C ASP A 176 25.96 -20.53 10.16
N PHE A 177 24.75 -20.79 9.68
CA PHE A 177 23.52 -20.55 10.43
C PHE A 177 23.29 -21.67 11.46
N VAL A 178 23.45 -21.37 12.74
CA VAL A 178 23.02 -22.27 13.83
C VAL A 178 21.53 -22.00 14.12
N PRO A 179 20.63 -23.00 14.02
CA PRO A 179 19.21 -22.77 14.27
C PRO A 179 18.95 -22.44 15.75
N ILE A 180 18.37 -21.27 16.03
CA ILE A 180 17.79 -20.97 17.35
C ILE A 180 16.48 -21.75 17.48
N GLN A 181 16.45 -22.73 18.38
CA GLN A 181 15.20 -23.39 18.78
C GLN A 181 14.30 -22.40 19.52
N THR A 182 13.09 -22.19 19.02
CA THR A 182 12.05 -21.49 19.75
C THR A 182 11.40 -22.44 20.76
N PRO A 183 11.08 -21.99 21.99
CA PRO A 183 10.43 -22.85 22.98
C PRO A 183 8.97 -23.15 22.59
N THR A 184 8.60 -24.42 22.73
CA THR A 184 7.24 -24.95 22.55
C THR A 184 6.25 -24.30 23.52
N PRO A 185 5.03 -23.92 23.09
CA PRO A 185 4.02 -23.37 24.00
C PRO A 185 3.48 -24.43 24.97
N SER A 186 3.38 -24.06 26.25
CA SER A 186 2.75 -24.89 27.29
C SER A 186 1.23 -24.99 27.12
N PRO A 187 0.60 -26.13 27.48
CA PRO A 187 -0.85 -26.30 27.38
C PRO A 187 -1.60 -25.40 28.35
N ILE A 188 -2.73 -24.85 27.88
CA ILE A 188 -3.69 -24.05 28.64
C ILE A 188 -4.35 -24.93 29.70
N GLY A 189 -4.28 -24.51 30.97
CA GLY A 189 -4.91 -25.18 32.10
C GLY A 189 -6.44 -25.19 32.00
N THR A 190 -7.02 -26.35 32.32
CA THR A 190 -8.45 -26.62 32.38
C THR A 190 -9.14 -25.78 33.46
N ALA A 191 -10.29 -25.17 33.14
CA ALA A 191 -11.12 -24.44 34.09
C ALA A 191 -11.75 -25.39 35.15
N PRO A 192 -11.96 -24.96 36.40
CA PRO A 192 -12.63 -25.76 37.41
C PRO A 192 -14.14 -25.84 37.14
N ALA A 193 -14.73 -27.00 37.43
CA ALA A 193 -16.17 -27.21 37.41
C ALA A 193 -16.83 -26.49 38.59
N GLU A 194 -17.91 -25.75 38.33
CA GLU A 194 -18.76 -25.16 39.37
C GLU A 194 -19.69 -26.23 40.01
N PRO A 195 -20.06 -26.04 41.30
CA PRO A 195 -20.85 -27.00 42.08
C PRO A 195 -22.33 -27.07 41.69
#